data_AF-A0A7R8WWJ8-F1
#
_entry.id   AF-A0A7R8WWJ8-F1
#
_cell.length_a   1.000
_cell.length_b   1.000
_cell.length_c   1.000
_cell.angle_alpha   90.00
_cell.angle_beta   90.00
_cell.angle_gamma   90.00
#
_symmetry.space_group_name_H-M   'P 1'
#
loop_
_entity.id
_entity.type
_entity.pdbx_description
1 polymer ?
#
loop_
_entity_poly.entity_id
_entity_poly.type
_entity_poly.pdbx_seq_one_letter_code
_entity_poly.pdbx_strand_id
1 'polypeptide(L)'
;MQLQFFKYQGAGNDFILIDNRDGGINLNTEQIHRLCDRHFGIGADGLMLLETSDTSAFKMVYFNSDGNESTLCGNGGRCIVRFAEHLGVAQKEVNFQAIDGVHFARIFPDRIELSMHDVSVIKEEEGSFFLDTGSPHHVVFVEDVAALDVKKLGAEIRYSEKYQKEGVNVNFVEVLEDGLKVRTYERGVEDETLACGTGVTAAAIAAHYCGKTAAMVVPIQAQGGALSVSFKAQNKQYGEVVLSGPAVKVFAGMGWFSCSGNANVEMISEDKTLYIPSGADFETLLDSIRPILIQEEAFVDYAKRKDLDEYVKSGKYVLKAGMTNGEAVGKLRRGEQDQQKLVIKNYRTVYELAGAVGGQIEADSAQILEAILNYEFKEEPKDKEGVKQFFIPNTYFVWWNTSPNDFVGKMYGEYQKFWTEERKAAAKEAGLTPYEVVNLAALVQMEASVSAEEQKKVARAYLNRLKKGMKLEADPTAVYGYSIDHGFSPVYRVYNYHIRYDSPWNTYLNKGLPASPICLPNASAVEAVLDPASHDYVYFCAKADDSGTHHFTNSYAEHERNAAAYRKWLNSRG
;
A
#
# COMPACT_ATOMS: atom_id res chain seq x y z
N MET A 1 -14.99 -17.20 6.03
CA MET A 1 -14.60 -18.41 6.76
C MET A 1 -15.84 -19.08 7.35
N GLN A 2 -15.96 -20.40 7.23
CA GLN A 2 -16.96 -21.15 7.96
C GLN A 2 -16.40 -21.43 9.36
N LEU A 3 -17.04 -20.89 10.40
CA LEU A 3 -16.58 -21.02 11.78
C LEU A 3 -17.56 -21.88 12.57
N GLN A 4 -17.06 -22.98 13.12
CA GLN A 4 -17.79 -23.75 14.12
C GLN A 4 -17.48 -23.18 15.51
N PHE A 5 -18.51 -22.99 16.32
CA PHE A 5 -18.36 -22.45 17.67
C PHE A 5 -19.29 -23.17 18.65
N PHE A 6 -18.95 -23.06 19.93
CA PHE A 6 -19.70 -23.65 21.02
C PHE A 6 -19.94 -22.61 22.09
N LYS A 7 -21.19 -22.44 22.50
CA LYS A 7 -21.54 -21.51 23.57
C LYS A 7 -21.57 -22.25 24.90
N TYR A 8 -20.79 -21.76 25.86
CA TYR A 8 -20.76 -22.27 27.22
C TYR A 8 -21.08 -21.16 28.21
N GLN A 9 -21.51 -21.53 29.41
CA GLN A 9 -21.63 -20.61 30.53
C GLN A 9 -21.14 -21.25 31.83
N GLY A 10 -20.57 -20.41 32.70
CA GLY A 10 -20.16 -20.77 34.05
C GLY A 10 -20.74 -19.78 35.06
N ALA A 11 -21.77 -20.21 35.79
CA ALA A 11 -22.51 -19.37 36.73
C ALA A 11 -22.98 -18.03 36.11
N GLY A 12 -23.62 -18.10 34.95
CA GLY A 12 -24.23 -16.96 34.27
C GLY A 12 -23.31 -16.16 33.35
N ASN A 13 -21.98 -16.27 33.52
CA ASN A 13 -21.01 -15.67 32.60
C ASN A 13 -20.83 -16.58 31.38
N ASP A 14 -21.07 -16.04 30.17
CA ASP A 14 -21.20 -16.81 28.94
C ASP A 14 -20.10 -16.53 27.90
N PHE A 15 -19.60 -17.60 27.27
CA PHE A 15 -18.45 -17.53 26.37
C PHE A 15 -18.70 -18.25 25.05
N ILE A 16 -18.12 -17.69 23.98
CA ILE A 16 -17.96 -18.36 22.68
C ILE A 16 -16.63 -19.14 22.72
N LEU A 17 -16.68 -20.45 22.55
CA LEU A 17 -15.51 -21.33 22.53
C LEU A 17 -15.30 -21.90 21.15
N ILE A 18 -14.06 -21.87 20.68
CA ILE A 18 -13.67 -22.32 19.34
C ILE A 18 -12.45 -23.24 19.47
N ASP A 19 -12.47 -24.35 18.75
CA ASP A 19 -11.31 -25.23 18.60
C ASP A 19 -10.38 -24.62 17.54
N ASN A 20 -9.21 -24.15 17.96
CA ASN A 20 -8.19 -23.55 17.10
C ASN A 20 -6.87 -24.34 17.18
N ARG A 21 -6.93 -25.65 17.44
CA ARG A 21 -5.73 -26.50 17.52
C ARG A 21 -4.99 -26.64 16.19
N ASP A 22 -5.67 -26.42 15.06
CA ASP A 22 -5.07 -26.40 13.72
C ASP A 22 -4.38 -25.07 13.38
N GLY A 23 -4.58 -24.03 14.20
CA GLY A 23 -4.04 -22.68 14.00
C GLY A 23 -4.65 -21.93 12.81
N GLY A 24 -5.75 -22.43 12.23
CA GLY A 24 -6.37 -21.86 11.04
C GLY A 24 -7.23 -20.62 11.33
N ILE A 25 -7.54 -20.35 12.60
CA ILE A 25 -8.44 -19.28 13.01
C ILE A 25 -7.63 -18.14 13.62
N ASN A 26 -7.61 -17.00 12.92
CA ASN A 26 -7.03 -15.76 13.41
C ASN A 26 -8.08 -14.64 13.30
N LEU A 27 -8.58 -14.19 14.46
CA LEU A 27 -9.63 -13.18 14.57
C LEU A 27 -9.03 -11.87 15.11
N ASN A 28 -9.37 -10.74 14.50
CA ASN A 28 -9.01 -9.43 15.01
C ASN A 28 -10.02 -8.90 16.05
N THR A 29 -9.65 -7.82 16.74
CA THR A 29 -10.46 -7.17 17.78
C THR A 29 -11.89 -6.85 17.33
N GLU A 30 -12.08 -6.30 16.13
CA GLU A 30 -13.40 -5.94 15.61
C GLU A 30 -14.27 -7.18 15.35
N GLN A 31 -13.68 -8.25 14.81
CA GLN A 31 -14.37 -9.51 14.57
C GLN A 31 -14.81 -10.15 15.88
N ILE A 32 -13.94 -10.16 16.89
CA ILE A 32 -14.27 -10.69 18.21
C ILE A 32 -15.39 -9.87 18.85
N HIS A 33 -15.27 -8.53 18.84
CA HIS A 33 -16.32 -7.65 19.36
C HIS A 33 -17.68 -7.92 18.68
N ARG A 34 -17.67 -8.05 17.35
CA ARG A 34 -18.89 -8.36 16.58
C ARG A 34 -19.45 -9.74 16.90
N LEU A 35 -18.61 -10.75 17.14
CA LEU A 35 -19.07 -12.08 17.55
C LEU A 35 -19.70 -12.04 18.94
N CYS A 36 -19.12 -11.27 19.86
CA CYS A 36 -19.60 -11.10 21.23
C CYS A 36 -20.81 -10.16 21.35
N ASP A 37 -21.12 -9.34 20.35
CA ASP A 37 -22.32 -8.48 20.35
C ASP A 37 -23.60 -9.32 20.51
N ARG A 38 -24.44 -8.95 21.49
CA ARG A 38 -25.64 -9.71 21.87
C ARG A 38 -26.82 -9.58 20.91
N HIS A 39 -26.83 -8.58 20.04
CA HIS A 39 -27.94 -8.30 19.11
C HIS A 39 -27.58 -8.65 17.66
N PHE A 40 -26.34 -8.36 17.27
CA PHE A 40 -25.85 -8.47 15.89
C PHE A 40 -24.81 -9.60 15.72
N GLY A 41 -24.43 -10.26 16.81
CA GLY A 41 -23.47 -11.36 16.85
C GLY A 41 -24.07 -12.66 17.39
N ILE A 42 -23.20 -13.51 17.94
CA ILE A 42 -23.60 -14.70 18.71
C ILE A 42 -24.04 -14.26 20.13
N GLY A 43 -23.45 -13.19 20.63
CA GLY A 43 -23.66 -12.65 21.97
C GLY A 43 -22.87 -13.41 23.02
N ALA A 44 -21.97 -12.77 23.77
CA ALA A 44 -21.22 -13.37 24.88
C ALA A 44 -20.50 -12.30 25.71
N ASP A 45 -20.13 -12.64 26.94
CA ASP A 45 -19.21 -11.83 27.76
C ASP A 45 -17.76 -11.93 27.26
N GLY A 46 -17.42 -12.98 26.51
CA GLY A 46 -16.13 -13.10 25.84
C GLY A 46 -16.00 -14.29 24.90
N LEU A 47 -14.84 -14.40 24.25
CA LEU A 47 -14.49 -15.45 23.30
C LEU A 47 -13.17 -16.09 23.71
N MET A 48 -13.10 -17.42 23.67
CA MET A 48 -11.86 -18.16 23.87
C MET A 48 -11.54 -19.09 22.71
N LEU A 49 -10.27 -19.12 22.36
CA LEU A 49 -9.68 -20.11 21.47
C LEU A 49 -8.98 -21.18 22.31
N LEU A 50 -9.25 -22.44 22.00
CA LEU A 50 -8.48 -23.58 22.49
C LEU A 50 -7.41 -23.89 21.44
N GLU A 51 -6.14 -23.60 21.76
CA GLU A 51 -4.98 -23.79 20.89
C GLU A 51 -4.11 -24.96 21.35
N THR A 52 -3.24 -25.43 20.45
CA THR A 52 -2.21 -26.41 20.78
C THR A 52 -1.16 -25.79 21.71
N SER A 53 -0.64 -26.58 22.65
CA SER A 53 0.43 -26.19 23.58
C SER A 53 1.53 -27.25 23.59
N ASP A 54 2.79 -26.81 23.67
CA ASP A 54 3.95 -27.70 23.76
C ASP A 54 4.18 -28.23 25.18
N THR A 55 3.62 -27.56 26.19
CA THR A 55 3.95 -27.78 27.62
C THR A 55 2.75 -28.17 28.47
N SER A 56 1.54 -28.10 27.94
CA SER A 56 0.28 -28.39 28.62
C SER A 56 -0.69 -29.10 27.68
N ALA A 57 -1.84 -29.57 28.17
CA ALA A 57 -2.82 -30.28 27.33
C ALA A 57 -3.39 -29.39 26.21
N PHE A 58 -3.54 -28.09 26.49
CA PHE A 58 -3.92 -27.06 25.53
C PHE A 58 -3.51 -25.68 26.06
N LYS A 59 -3.57 -24.67 25.18
CA LYS A 59 -3.44 -23.26 25.52
C LYS A 59 -4.79 -22.57 25.36
N MET A 60 -5.16 -21.77 26.35
CA MET A 60 -6.31 -20.88 26.33
C MET A 60 -5.85 -19.50 25.87
N VAL A 61 -6.47 -18.98 24.81
CA VAL A 61 -6.38 -17.57 24.41
C VAL A 61 -7.75 -16.96 24.64
N TYR A 62 -7.83 -15.92 25.47
CA TYR A 62 -9.08 -15.35 25.92
C TYR A 62 -9.19 -13.88 25.53
N PHE A 63 -10.34 -13.52 24.98
CA PHE A 63 -10.69 -12.15 24.63
C PHE A 63 -11.98 -11.74 25.33
N ASN A 64 -12.00 -10.53 25.85
CA ASN A 64 -13.22 -9.91 26.36
C ASN A 64 -14.18 -9.58 25.20
N SER A 65 -15.42 -9.21 25.53
CA SER A 65 -16.43 -8.82 24.54
C SER A 65 -16.05 -7.60 23.70
N ASP A 66 -15.08 -6.78 24.13
CA ASP A 66 -14.54 -5.65 23.38
C ASP A 66 -13.48 -6.05 22.33
N GLY A 67 -13.09 -7.32 22.31
CA GLY A 67 -12.10 -7.89 21.40
C GLY A 67 -10.65 -7.83 21.87
N ASN A 68 -10.37 -7.28 23.06
CA ASN A 68 -9.02 -7.24 23.61
C ASN A 68 -8.69 -8.53 24.37
N GLU A 69 -7.43 -8.96 24.30
CA GLU A 69 -6.95 -10.14 25.04
C GLU A 69 -7.01 -9.90 26.56
N SER A 70 -7.39 -10.92 27.32
CA SER A 70 -7.62 -10.84 28.75
C SER A 70 -7.04 -12.03 29.49
N THR A 71 -6.97 -11.93 30.82
CA THR A 71 -6.41 -12.95 31.72
C THR A 71 -7.46 -14.00 32.10
N LEU A 72 -7.01 -15.15 32.59
CA LEU A 72 -7.92 -16.21 33.04
C LEU A 72 -8.91 -15.67 34.08
N CYS A 73 -10.20 -15.87 33.84
CA CYS A 73 -11.23 -15.75 34.87
C CYS A 73 -11.71 -17.14 35.29
N GLY A 74 -12.11 -17.32 36.56
CA GLY A 74 -12.49 -18.63 37.08
C GLY A 74 -13.67 -19.28 36.34
N ASN A 75 -14.63 -18.49 35.84
CA ASN A 75 -15.75 -19.00 35.05
C ASN A 75 -15.30 -19.45 33.65
N GLY A 76 -14.46 -18.66 32.99
CA GLY A 76 -13.87 -18.99 31.69
C GLY A 76 -12.99 -20.23 31.76
N GLY A 77 -12.16 -20.33 32.80
CA GLY A 77 -11.33 -21.51 33.07
C GLY A 77 -12.14 -22.81 33.20
N ARG A 78 -13.26 -22.78 33.94
CA ARG A 78 -14.15 -23.95 34.00
C ARG A 78 -14.81 -24.27 32.65
N CYS A 79 -15.21 -23.25 31.90
CA CYS A 79 -15.82 -23.42 30.57
C CYS A 79 -14.85 -24.04 29.56
N ILE A 80 -13.62 -23.53 29.46
CA ILE A 80 -12.63 -24.04 28.52
C ILE A 80 -12.20 -25.47 28.86
N VAL A 81 -12.10 -25.81 30.15
CA VAL A 81 -11.78 -27.17 30.61
C VAL A 81 -12.91 -28.14 30.26
N ARG A 82 -14.17 -27.75 30.47
CA ARG A 82 -15.33 -28.56 30.03
C ARG A 82 -15.35 -28.72 28.51
N PHE A 83 -14.99 -27.68 27.78
CA PHE A 83 -14.91 -27.75 26.33
C PHE A 83 -13.77 -28.67 25.85
N ALA A 84 -12.62 -28.64 26.52
CA ALA A 84 -11.52 -29.55 26.28
C ALA A 84 -11.92 -31.02 26.54
N GLU A 85 -12.69 -31.30 27.60
CA GLU A 85 -13.29 -32.61 27.82
C GLU A 85 -14.21 -33.01 26.66
N HIS A 86 -15.11 -32.12 26.26
CA HIS A 86 -16.04 -32.35 25.15
C HIS A 86 -15.33 -32.63 23.80
N LEU A 87 -14.15 -32.04 23.58
CA LEU A 87 -13.31 -32.32 22.41
C LEU A 87 -12.41 -33.56 22.56
N GLY A 88 -12.39 -34.21 23.72
CA GLY A 88 -11.50 -35.33 24.03
C GLY A 88 -10.03 -34.94 24.28
N VAL A 89 -9.75 -33.65 24.50
CA VAL A 89 -8.42 -33.10 24.81
C VAL A 89 -8.07 -33.30 26.28
N ALA A 90 -9.07 -33.25 27.16
CA ALA A 90 -8.94 -33.45 28.60
C ALA A 90 -9.84 -34.60 29.07
N GLN A 91 -9.50 -35.23 30.22
CA GLN A 91 -10.31 -36.30 30.81
C GLN A 91 -10.63 -36.05 32.28
N LYS A 92 -9.91 -36.66 33.23
CA LYS A 92 -10.21 -36.54 34.67
C LYS A 92 -9.53 -35.34 35.34
N GLU A 93 -8.30 -35.07 34.94
CA GLU A 93 -7.47 -33.97 35.44
C GLU A 93 -6.70 -33.39 34.26
N VAL A 94 -6.44 -32.08 34.29
CA VAL A 94 -5.77 -31.39 33.19
C VAL A 94 -4.95 -30.20 33.67
N ASN A 95 -3.75 -30.05 33.10
CA ASN A 95 -2.99 -28.80 33.13
C ASN A 95 -3.17 -28.08 31.79
N PHE A 96 -3.46 -26.78 31.83
CA PHE A 96 -3.61 -25.95 30.64
C PHE A 96 -2.88 -24.62 30.82
N GLN A 97 -2.36 -24.07 29.73
CA GLN A 97 -1.67 -22.79 29.71
C GLN A 97 -2.68 -21.66 29.46
N ALA A 98 -2.64 -20.61 30.26
CA ALA A 98 -3.29 -19.32 30.00
C ALA A 98 -2.22 -18.20 29.96
N ILE A 99 -2.62 -16.95 29.69
CA ILE A 99 -1.68 -15.82 29.60
C ILE A 99 -0.91 -15.55 30.90
N ASP A 100 -1.51 -15.89 32.05
CA ASP A 100 -0.97 -15.69 33.40
C ASP A 100 -0.23 -16.91 33.97
N GLY A 101 -0.18 -18.04 33.24
CA GLY A 101 0.57 -19.22 33.66
C GLY A 101 -0.14 -20.54 33.40
N VAL A 102 0.41 -21.61 33.97
CA VAL A 102 -0.17 -22.95 33.91
C VAL A 102 -1.19 -23.11 35.05
N HIS A 103 -2.37 -23.61 34.71
CA HIS A 103 -3.47 -23.85 35.64
C HIS A 103 -3.86 -25.32 35.65
N PHE A 104 -4.32 -25.79 36.81
CA PHE A 104 -4.76 -27.17 37.02
C PHE A 104 -6.27 -27.23 37.27
N ALA A 105 -6.93 -28.22 36.67
CA ALA A 105 -8.33 -28.49 36.90
C ALA A 105 -8.65 -29.99 37.00
N ARG A 106 -9.68 -30.32 37.78
CA ARG A 106 -10.31 -31.65 37.82
C ARG A 106 -11.71 -31.60 37.25
N ILE A 107 -12.07 -32.64 36.51
CA ILE A 107 -13.30 -32.73 35.76
C ILE A 107 -14.19 -33.79 36.40
N PHE A 108 -15.39 -33.37 36.80
CA PHE A 108 -16.46 -34.23 37.29
C PHE A 108 -17.66 -34.14 36.33
N PRO A 109 -18.64 -35.06 36.40
CA PRO A 109 -19.81 -35.02 35.50
C PRO A 109 -20.64 -33.74 35.64
N ASP A 110 -20.79 -33.22 36.86
CA ASP A 110 -21.67 -32.10 37.22
C ASP A 110 -20.93 -30.76 37.40
N ARG A 111 -19.61 -30.80 37.59
CA ARG A 111 -18.80 -29.62 37.95
C ARG A 111 -17.35 -29.70 37.46
N ILE A 112 -16.69 -28.56 37.43
CA ILE A 112 -15.25 -28.44 37.25
C ILE A 112 -14.66 -27.84 38.53
N GLU A 113 -13.58 -28.45 39.01
CA GLU A 113 -12.76 -27.93 40.10
C GLU A 113 -11.51 -27.28 39.50
N LEU A 114 -11.37 -25.96 39.68
CA LEU A 114 -10.24 -25.17 39.19
C LEU A 114 -9.36 -24.77 40.36
N SER A 115 -8.05 -25.01 40.26
CA SER A 115 -7.09 -24.56 41.27
C SER A 115 -6.99 -23.04 41.27
N MET A 116 -7.00 -22.45 42.45
CA MET A 116 -6.89 -21.00 42.69
C MET A 116 -5.60 -20.69 43.44
N HIS A 117 -5.27 -19.40 43.57
CA HIS A 117 -4.09 -18.95 44.32
C HIS A 117 -4.23 -19.25 45.82
N ASP A 118 -3.15 -19.71 46.41
CA ASP A 118 -3.01 -19.83 47.86
C ASP A 118 -3.01 -18.45 48.53
N VAL A 119 -3.64 -18.34 49.70
CA VAL A 119 -3.78 -17.10 50.45
C VAL A 119 -3.05 -17.19 51.78
N SER A 120 -1.97 -16.42 51.92
CA SER A 120 -1.15 -16.38 53.14
C SER A 120 -1.34 -15.11 53.97
N VAL A 121 -1.90 -14.04 53.38
CA VAL A 121 -2.09 -12.75 54.03
C VAL A 121 -3.55 -12.33 53.94
N ILE A 122 -4.17 -12.11 55.09
CA ILE A 122 -5.52 -11.57 55.23
C ILE A 122 -5.42 -10.41 56.22
N LYS A 123 -5.92 -9.23 55.81
CA LYS A 123 -5.96 -8.03 56.65
C LYS A 123 -7.39 -7.82 57.12
N GLU A 124 -7.57 -7.64 58.42
CA GLU A 124 -8.86 -7.36 59.04
C GLU A 124 -8.89 -5.89 59.49
N GLU A 125 -9.90 -5.15 59.05
CA GLU A 125 -10.05 -3.72 59.34
C GLU A 125 -11.53 -3.36 59.50
N GLU A 126 -11.91 -2.80 60.66
CA GLU A 126 -13.25 -2.26 60.92
C GLU A 126 -14.41 -3.22 60.57
N GLY A 127 -14.22 -4.53 60.79
CA GLY A 127 -15.23 -5.57 60.50
C GLY A 127 -15.27 -6.03 59.03
N SER A 128 -14.36 -5.53 58.20
CA SER A 128 -14.13 -5.97 56.81
C SER A 128 -12.81 -6.74 56.67
N PHE A 129 -12.69 -7.49 55.58
CA PHE A 129 -11.51 -8.30 55.29
C PHE A 129 -10.94 -7.97 53.93
N PHE A 130 -9.62 -7.81 53.86
CA PHE A 130 -8.89 -7.64 52.62
C PHE A 130 -7.96 -8.82 52.38
N LEU A 131 -8.05 -9.41 51.19
CA LEU A 131 -7.22 -10.51 50.74
C LEU A 131 -7.10 -10.53 49.22
N ASP A 132 -6.01 -11.12 48.74
CA ASP A 132 -5.74 -11.31 47.31
C ASP A 132 -5.85 -12.79 46.98
N THR A 133 -6.69 -13.12 45.99
CA THR A 133 -6.91 -14.49 45.50
C THR A 133 -6.51 -14.65 44.02
N GLY A 134 -5.61 -13.78 43.55
CA GLY A 134 -5.33 -13.51 42.14
C GLY A 134 -5.83 -12.13 41.71
N SER A 135 -6.72 -11.53 42.50
CA SER A 135 -7.11 -10.13 42.45
C SER A 135 -7.43 -9.62 43.85
N PRO A 136 -7.30 -8.31 44.14
CA PRO A 136 -7.57 -7.75 45.46
C PRO A 136 -9.08 -7.71 45.74
N HIS A 137 -9.49 -8.20 46.91
CA HIS A 137 -10.88 -8.21 47.37
C HIS A 137 -11.06 -7.54 48.73
N HIS A 138 -12.12 -6.77 48.85
CA HIS A 138 -12.67 -6.25 50.08
C HIS A 138 -13.98 -7.00 50.38
N VAL A 139 -14.03 -7.71 51.49
CA VAL A 139 -15.15 -8.56 51.89
C VAL A 139 -15.84 -7.96 53.11
N VAL A 140 -17.15 -7.74 52.99
CA VAL A 140 -18.01 -7.19 54.04
C VAL A 140 -19.14 -8.17 54.33
N PHE A 141 -19.33 -8.49 55.61
CA PHE A 141 -20.45 -9.31 56.05
C PHE A 141 -21.68 -8.46 56.35
N VAL A 142 -22.84 -8.87 55.85
CA VAL A 142 -24.12 -8.16 55.99
C VAL A 142 -25.22 -9.14 56.38
N GLU A 143 -26.33 -8.63 56.91
CA GLU A 143 -27.46 -9.47 57.32
C GLU A 143 -28.31 -9.96 56.15
N ASP A 144 -28.56 -9.11 55.15
CA ASP A 144 -29.33 -9.45 53.95
C ASP A 144 -28.67 -8.84 52.72
N VAL A 145 -28.04 -9.66 51.89
CA VAL A 145 -27.42 -9.15 50.64
C VAL A 145 -28.46 -8.78 49.59
N ALA A 146 -29.70 -9.29 49.64
CA ALA A 146 -30.73 -9.01 48.64
C ALA A 146 -31.26 -7.57 48.74
N ALA A 147 -31.27 -7.00 49.94
CA ALA A 147 -31.72 -5.62 50.18
C ALA A 147 -30.70 -4.54 49.77
N LEU A 148 -29.48 -4.92 49.38
CA LEU A 148 -28.40 -3.98 49.08
C LEU A 148 -28.43 -3.44 47.65
N ASP A 149 -28.14 -2.15 47.54
CA ASP A 149 -27.68 -1.51 46.30
C ASP A 149 -26.17 -1.74 46.15
N VAL A 150 -25.81 -2.90 45.62
CA VAL A 150 -24.42 -3.35 45.45
C VAL A 150 -23.63 -2.41 44.55
N LYS A 151 -24.27 -1.85 43.51
CA LYS A 151 -23.62 -0.91 42.60
C LYS A 151 -23.18 0.34 43.34
N LYS A 152 -24.10 0.96 44.09
CA LYS A 152 -23.80 2.18 44.84
C LYS A 152 -22.76 1.93 45.95
N LEU A 153 -23.00 0.95 46.81
CA LEU A 153 -22.14 0.68 47.97
C LEU A 153 -20.77 0.14 47.55
N GLY A 154 -20.74 -0.70 46.51
CA GLY A 154 -19.50 -1.20 45.91
C GLY A 154 -18.66 -0.08 45.35
N ALA A 155 -19.27 0.85 44.60
CA ALA A 155 -18.58 2.04 44.08
C ALA A 155 -18.02 2.94 45.19
N GLU A 156 -18.77 3.19 46.27
CA GLU A 156 -18.30 3.99 47.42
C GLU A 156 -17.03 3.39 48.03
N ILE A 157 -16.96 2.07 48.20
CA ILE A 157 -15.76 1.39 48.71
C ILE A 157 -14.64 1.40 47.66
N ARG A 158 -14.94 1.02 46.41
CA ARG A 158 -14.00 0.95 45.28
C ARG A 158 -13.25 2.27 45.02
N TYR A 159 -13.95 3.40 45.18
CA TYR A 159 -13.41 4.76 44.96
C TYR A 159 -13.03 5.49 46.25
N SER A 160 -13.07 4.82 47.41
CA SER A 160 -12.54 5.37 48.64
C SER A 160 -11.05 5.71 48.52
N GLU A 161 -10.54 6.62 49.36
CA GLU A 161 -9.13 7.03 49.32
C GLU A 161 -8.14 5.85 49.39
N LYS A 162 -8.54 4.77 50.08
CA LYS A 162 -7.77 3.54 50.24
C LYS A 162 -7.58 2.78 48.93
N TYR A 163 -8.61 2.68 48.11
CA TYR A 163 -8.64 1.84 46.92
C TYR A 163 -8.69 2.61 45.61
N GLN A 164 -8.87 3.93 45.61
CA GLN A 164 -9.01 4.72 44.38
C GLN A 164 -7.84 4.58 43.40
N LYS A 165 -6.61 4.31 43.89
CA LYS A 165 -5.41 4.15 43.05
C LYS A 165 -5.31 2.77 42.40
N GLU A 166 -5.28 1.72 43.22
CA GLU A 166 -5.05 0.33 42.74
C GLU A 166 -6.36 -0.40 42.39
N GLY A 167 -7.48 0.06 42.94
CA GLY A 167 -8.80 -0.56 42.86
C GLY A 167 -8.94 -1.85 43.67
N VAL A 168 -10.19 -2.23 43.93
CA VAL A 168 -10.53 -3.45 44.66
C VAL A 168 -11.88 -4.00 44.19
N ASN A 169 -12.02 -5.31 44.16
CA ASN A 169 -13.33 -5.97 44.03
C ASN A 169 -14.04 -5.95 45.39
N VAL A 170 -15.32 -5.63 45.43
CA VAL A 170 -16.08 -5.53 46.70
C VAL A 170 -17.10 -6.66 46.76
N ASN A 171 -17.01 -7.50 47.79
CA ASN A 171 -17.91 -8.63 48.00
C ASN A 171 -18.75 -8.40 49.25
N PHE A 172 -20.07 -8.43 49.08
CA PHE A 172 -21.03 -8.42 50.18
C PHE A 172 -21.47 -9.86 50.45
N VAL A 173 -21.37 -10.28 51.71
CA VAL A 173 -21.52 -11.68 52.10
C VAL A 173 -22.57 -11.82 53.20
N GLU A 174 -23.61 -12.58 52.91
CA GLU A 174 -24.58 -13.05 53.90
C GLU A 174 -24.23 -14.49 54.26
N VAL A 175 -24.19 -14.78 55.57
CA VAL A 175 -23.91 -16.12 56.07
C VAL A 175 -25.22 -16.86 56.25
N LEU A 176 -25.32 -18.02 55.61
CA LEU A 176 -26.46 -18.91 55.70
C LEU A 176 -26.10 -20.11 56.60
N GLU A 177 -27.10 -20.91 56.96
CA GLU A 177 -26.90 -22.14 57.76
C GLU A 177 -25.92 -23.11 57.08
N ASP A 178 -26.05 -23.30 55.76
CA ASP A 178 -25.30 -24.29 54.98
C ASP A 178 -24.31 -23.67 53.98
N GLY A 179 -23.96 -22.38 54.12
CA GLY A 179 -23.04 -21.73 53.19
C GLY A 179 -23.08 -20.22 53.20
N LEU A 180 -22.74 -19.61 52.07
CA LEU A 180 -22.69 -18.17 51.88
C LEU A 180 -23.58 -17.74 50.72
N LYS A 181 -24.11 -16.53 50.79
CA LYS A 181 -24.67 -15.83 49.63
C LYS A 181 -23.82 -14.60 49.36
N VAL A 182 -23.36 -14.46 48.12
CA VAL A 182 -22.35 -13.47 47.75
C VAL A 182 -22.83 -12.64 46.56
N ARG A 183 -22.69 -11.32 46.68
CA ARG A 183 -22.87 -10.36 45.58
C ARG A 183 -21.60 -9.54 45.43
N THR A 184 -21.14 -9.34 44.19
CA THR A 184 -19.83 -8.75 43.93
C THR A 184 -19.97 -7.52 43.03
N TYR A 185 -19.36 -6.42 43.45
CA TYR A 185 -19.02 -5.29 42.59
C TYR A 185 -17.60 -5.48 42.07
N GLU A 186 -17.44 -5.55 40.76
CA GLU A 186 -16.20 -6.00 40.13
C GLU A 186 -15.38 -4.83 39.57
N ARG A 187 -14.14 -4.69 40.01
CA ARG A 187 -13.16 -3.73 39.51
C ARG A 187 -12.91 -4.01 38.02
N GLY A 188 -12.98 -2.96 37.20
CA GLY A 188 -12.81 -3.04 35.75
C GLY A 188 -14.11 -3.27 34.99
N VAL A 189 -15.14 -3.85 35.62
CA VAL A 189 -16.53 -3.80 35.14
C VAL A 189 -17.24 -2.56 35.67
N GLU A 190 -16.87 -2.15 36.90
CA GLU A 190 -17.42 -1.02 37.64
C GLU A 190 -18.95 -1.12 37.82
N ASP A 191 -19.45 -2.35 37.93
CA ASP A 191 -20.84 -2.71 38.19
C ASP A 191 -20.93 -4.04 38.96
N GLU A 192 -22.15 -4.42 39.36
CA GLU A 192 -22.44 -5.74 39.93
C GLU A 192 -22.34 -6.83 38.85
N THR A 193 -21.60 -7.91 39.12
CA THR A 193 -21.48 -9.07 38.23
C THR A 193 -22.27 -10.27 38.73
N LEU A 194 -22.70 -11.13 37.80
CA LEU A 194 -23.47 -12.33 38.12
C LEU A 194 -22.66 -13.30 39.00
N ALA A 195 -21.36 -13.44 38.75
CA ALA A 195 -20.46 -14.23 39.59
C ALA A 195 -19.00 -13.84 39.36
N CYS A 196 -18.24 -13.75 40.44
CA CYS A 196 -16.80 -13.51 40.42
C CYS A 196 -16.07 -14.66 41.13
N GLY A 197 -15.26 -15.44 40.39
CA GLY A 197 -14.61 -16.64 40.93
C GLY A 197 -13.59 -16.36 42.05
N THR A 198 -12.76 -15.33 41.87
CA THR A 198 -11.83 -14.85 42.90
C THR A 198 -12.59 -14.20 44.07
N GLY A 199 -13.70 -13.50 43.79
CA GLY A 199 -14.57 -12.91 44.80
C GLY A 199 -15.22 -13.91 45.75
N VAL A 200 -15.82 -14.99 45.20
CA VAL A 200 -16.40 -16.05 46.04
C VAL A 200 -15.34 -16.83 46.80
N THR A 201 -14.13 -16.98 46.23
CA THR A 201 -12.97 -17.58 46.91
C THR A 201 -12.56 -16.73 48.12
N ALA A 202 -12.47 -15.41 47.92
CA ALA A 202 -12.17 -14.48 48.99
C ALA A 202 -13.23 -14.48 50.09
N ALA A 203 -14.52 -14.54 49.73
CA ALA A 203 -15.63 -14.61 50.68
C ALA A 203 -15.58 -15.89 51.55
N ALA A 204 -15.32 -17.05 50.96
CA ALA A 204 -15.21 -18.31 51.69
C ALA A 204 -14.04 -18.32 52.68
N ILE A 205 -12.87 -17.85 52.23
CA ILE A 205 -11.68 -17.75 53.07
C ILE A 205 -11.90 -16.76 54.20
N ALA A 206 -12.50 -15.58 53.93
CA ALA A 206 -12.82 -14.59 54.95
C ALA A 206 -13.80 -15.13 56.00
N ALA A 207 -14.84 -15.86 55.57
CA ALA A 207 -15.84 -16.44 56.46
C ALA A 207 -15.25 -17.50 57.38
N HIS A 208 -14.35 -18.35 56.86
CA HIS A 208 -13.63 -19.31 57.68
C HIS A 208 -12.61 -18.62 58.61
N TYR A 209 -11.88 -17.63 58.10
CA TYR A 209 -10.86 -16.89 58.86
C TYR A 209 -11.42 -16.21 60.11
N CYS A 210 -12.61 -15.61 60.00
CA CYS A 210 -13.26 -14.92 61.13
C CYS A 210 -14.18 -15.83 61.96
N GLY A 211 -14.21 -17.13 61.68
CA GLY A 211 -14.98 -18.12 62.45
C GLY A 211 -16.48 -18.09 62.19
N LYS A 212 -16.95 -17.46 61.11
CA LYS A 212 -18.36 -17.51 60.67
C LYS A 212 -18.75 -18.84 60.04
N THR A 213 -17.78 -19.65 59.61
CA THR A 213 -17.95 -21.06 59.25
C THR A 213 -16.74 -21.88 59.67
N ALA A 214 -16.95 -23.15 60.01
CA ALA A 214 -15.89 -24.13 60.24
C ALA A 214 -15.70 -25.09 59.05
N ALA A 215 -16.47 -24.91 57.97
CA ALA A 215 -16.44 -25.78 56.82
C ALA A 215 -15.17 -25.52 55.97
N MET A 216 -14.49 -26.60 55.58
CA MET A 216 -13.35 -26.56 54.64
C MET A 216 -13.80 -26.65 53.17
N VAL A 217 -15.08 -26.93 52.95
CA VAL A 217 -15.78 -26.88 51.67
C VAL A 217 -17.00 -26.00 51.91
N VAL A 218 -16.99 -24.80 51.34
CA VAL A 218 -17.99 -23.77 51.59
C VAL A 218 -18.90 -23.67 50.36
N PRO A 219 -20.18 -24.06 50.45
CA PRO A 219 -21.17 -23.79 49.40
C PRO A 219 -21.47 -22.30 49.32
N ILE A 220 -21.61 -21.78 48.10
CA ILE A 220 -21.79 -20.35 47.84
C ILE A 220 -22.86 -20.15 46.78
N GLN A 221 -23.86 -19.35 47.10
CA GLN A 221 -24.86 -18.86 46.15
C GLN A 221 -24.45 -17.48 45.63
N ALA A 222 -23.97 -17.42 44.38
CA ALA A 222 -23.81 -16.17 43.65
C ALA A 222 -25.10 -15.85 42.87
N GLN A 223 -25.21 -14.63 42.32
CA GLN A 223 -26.35 -14.23 41.48
C GLN A 223 -26.51 -15.15 40.26
N GLY A 224 -25.40 -15.55 39.65
CA GLY A 224 -25.36 -16.36 38.44
C GLY A 224 -25.39 -17.87 38.67
N GLY A 225 -25.31 -18.35 39.92
CA GLY A 225 -25.46 -19.77 40.25
C GLY A 225 -24.73 -20.23 41.50
N ALA A 226 -24.90 -21.52 41.81
CA ALA A 226 -24.24 -22.18 42.91
C ALA A 226 -22.78 -22.52 42.57
N LEU A 227 -21.89 -22.21 43.49
CA LEU A 227 -20.45 -22.49 43.47
C LEU A 227 -20.08 -23.12 44.82
N SER A 228 -18.88 -23.69 44.91
CA SER A 228 -18.30 -24.03 46.21
C SER A 228 -16.80 -23.80 46.18
N VAL A 229 -16.25 -23.39 47.31
CA VAL A 229 -14.81 -23.19 47.46
C VAL A 229 -14.31 -24.14 48.52
N SER A 230 -13.23 -24.88 48.22
CA SER A 230 -12.55 -25.71 49.19
C SER A 230 -11.10 -25.29 49.37
N PHE A 231 -10.54 -25.52 50.55
CA PHE A 231 -9.16 -25.18 50.87
C PHE A 231 -8.64 -26.05 52.02
N LYS A 232 -7.32 -26.10 52.17
CA LYS A 232 -6.66 -26.53 53.40
C LYS A 232 -6.24 -25.31 54.20
N ALA A 233 -6.64 -25.25 55.47
CA ALA A 233 -6.30 -24.16 56.36
C ALA A 233 -5.32 -24.61 57.45
N GLN A 234 -4.18 -23.93 57.57
CA GLN A 234 -3.22 -24.13 58.66
C GLN A 234 -2.63 -22.79 59.09
N ASN A 235 -2.61 -22.49 60.39
CA ASN A 235 -2.07 -21.23 60.94
C ASN A 235 -2.60 -19.97 60.23
N LYS A 236 -3.90 -19.95 59.91
CA LYS A 236 -4.57 -18.86 59.17
C LYS A 236 -4.05 -18.62 57.74
N GLN A 237 -3.29 -19.57 57.19
CA GLN A 237 -2.92 -19.63 55.79
C GLN A 237 -3.77 -20.68 55.08
N TYR A 238 -4.09 -20.42 53.81
CA TYR A 238 -4.98 -21.22 53.00
C TYR A 238 -4.25 -21.69 51.75
N GLY A 239 -4.09 -23.00 51.63
CA GLY A 239 -3.45 -23.66 50.50
C GLY A 239 -4.37 -24.64 49.81
N GLU A 240 -3.99 -25.08 48.61
CA GLU A 240 -4.80 -25.99 47.78
C GLU A 240 -6.23 -25.45 47.61
N VAL A 241 -6.32 -24.15 47.35
CA VAL A 241 -7.59 -23.47 47.17
C VAL A 241 -8.20 -23.91 45.84
N VAL A 242 -9.44 -24.36 45.86
CA VAL A 242 -10.13 -24.89 44.69
C VAL A 242 -11.50 -24.23 44.56
N LEU A 243 -11.75 -23.64 43.40
CA LEU A 243 -13.06 -23.14 43.00
C LEU A 243 -13.79 -24.23 42.22
N SER A 244 -14.93 -24.65 42.73
CA SER A 244 -15.78 -25.67 42.13
C SER A 244 -17.10 -25.08 41.67
N GLY A 245 -17.56 -25.47 40.49
CA GLY A 245 -18.83 -25.00 39.97
C GLY A 245 -19.21 -25.62 38.62
N PRO A 246 -20.46 -25.42 38.19
CA PRO A 246 -20.90 -25.91 36.89
C PRO A 246 -20.22 -25.13 35.75
N ALA A 247 -20.07 -25.82 34.63
CA ALA A 247 -19.75 -25.26 33.33
C ALA A 247 -20.56 -26.05 32.30
N VAL A 248 -21.47 -25.37 31.62
CA VAL A 248 -22.53 -26.02 30.83
C VAL A 248 -22.50 -25.51 29.40
N LYS A 249 -22.56 -26.45 28.45
CA LYS A 249 -22.78 -26.15 27.04
C LYS A 249 -24.23 -25.68 26.85
N VAL A 250 -24.41 -24.47 26.34
CA VAL A 250 -25.73 -23.89 26.08
C VAL A 250 -26.22 -24.29 24.69
N PHE A 251 -25.41 -24.02 23.66
CA PHE A 251 -25.69 -24.43 22.28
C PHE A 251 -24.38 -24.54 21.48
N ALA A 252 -24.47 -25.07 20.26
CA ALA A 252 -23.38 -25.04 19.30
C ALA A 252 -23.93 -24.54 17.96
N GLY A 253 -23.07 -23.91 17.17
CA GLY A 253 -23.45 -23.34 15.90
C GLY A 253 -22.33 -23.44 14.87
N MET A 254 -22.72 -23.28 13.62
CA MET A 254 -21.81 -23.17 12.49
C MET A 254 -22.30 -22.01 11.62
N GLY A 255 -21.44 -21.02 11.40
CA GLY A 255 -21.79 -19.81 10.67
C GLY A 255 -20.78 -19.46 9.61
N TRP A 256 -21.24 -18.87 8.51
CA TRP A 256 -20.38 -18.19 7.55
C TRP A 256 -20.10 -16.80 8.11
N PHE A 257 -18.95 -16.65 8.75
CA PHE A 257 -18.48 -15.34 9.12
C PHE A 257 -17.67 -14.83 7.94
N SER A 258 -18.20 -13.79 7.31
CA SER A 258 -17.37 -12.95 6.45
C SER A 258 -16.22 -12.48 7.33
N CYS A 259 -15.03 -13.05 7.13
CA CYS A 259 -13.80 -12.33 7.39
C CYS A 259 -13.85 -11.16 6.41
N SER A 260 -14.53 -10.11 6.83
CA SER A 260 -14.46 -8.81 6.19
C SER A 260 -13.00 -8.41 6.32
N GLY A 261 -12.21 -8.78 5.31
CA GLY A 261 -10.95 -8.12 5.03
C GLY A 261 -11.31 -6.66 4.87
N ASN A 262 -11.11 -5.91 5.95
CA ASN A 262 -11.30 -4.47 5.91
C ASN A 262 -10.45 -3.93 4.78
N ALA A 263 -10.92 -2.86 4.16
CA ALA A 263 -10.20 -2.09 3.14
C ALA A 263 -8.84 -1.52 3.63
N ASN A 264 -8.44 -1.84 4.87
CA ASN A 264 -7.33 -1.25 5.62
C ASN A 264 -6.26 -2.28 6.00
N VAL A 265 -6.25 -3.46 5.38
CA VAL A 265 -5.16 -4.42 5.57
C VAL A 265 -4.03 -4.05 4.63
N GLU A 266 -2.86 -3.75 5.18
CA GLU A 266 -1.63 -3.55 4.41
C GLU A 266 -1.40 -4.75 3.49
N MET A 267 -1.26 -4.47 2.19
CA MET A 267 -1.30 -5.49 1.15
C MET A 267 -0.06 -5.47 0.25
N ILE A 268 0.57 -4.31 0.10
CA ILE A 268 1.70 -4.11 -0.81
C ILE A 268 3.00 -4.04 -0.02
N SER A 269 3.91 -4.99 -0.24
CA SER A 269 5.17 -5.11 0.51
C SER A 269 6.27 -4.13 0.08
N GLU A 270 6.26 -3.68 -1.17
CA GLU A 270 7.25 -2.77 -1.73
C GLU A 270 6.69 -1.92 -2.89
N ASP A 271 7.38 -0.82 -3.20
CA ASP A 271 7.03 0.03 -4.34
C ASP A 271 7.18 -0.74 -5.66
N LYS A 272 6.12 -0.77 -6.48
CA LYS A 272 6.18 -1.40 -7.81
C LYS A 272 5.36 -0.64 -8.83
N THR A 273 5.89 -0.58 -10.05
CA THR A 273 5.12 -0.13 -11.22
C THR A 273 4.58 -1.33 -11.96
N LEU A 274 3.27 -1.38 -12.14
CA LEU A 274 2.55 -2.37 -12.92
C LEU A 274 2.22 -1.78 -14.30
N TYR A 275 2.37 -2.60 -15.34
CA TYR A 275 1.97 -2.29 -16.70
C TYR A 275 0.97 -3.35 -17.14
N ILE A 276 -0.31 -3.00 -17.15
CA ILE A 276 -1.42 -3.91 -17.44
C ILE A 276 -1.86 -3.70 -18.89
N PRO A 277 -1.61 -4.66 -19.81
CA PRO A 277 -1.94 -4.52 -21.23
C PRO A 277 -3.43 -4.28 -21.50
N SER A 278 -3.72 -3.63 -22.62
CA SER A 278 -5.06 -3.50 -23.20
C SER A 278 -5.65 -4.88 -23.47
N GLY A 279 -6.82 -5.14 -22.89
CA GLY A 279 -7.49 -6.45 -22.98
C GLY A 279 -6.97 -7.50 -22.00
N ALA A 280 -6.10 -7.14 -21.05
CA ALA A 280 -5.66 -8.03 -19.99
C ALA A 280 -6.83 -8.51 -19.13
N ASP A 281 -6.78 -9.79 -18.75
CA ASP A 281 -7.71 -10.41 -17.82
C ASP A 281 -7.20 -10.32 -16.37
N PHE A 282 -7.99 -10.86 -15.44
CA PHE A 282 -7.65 -10.82 -14.02
C PHE A 282 -6.39 -11.61 -13.69
N GLU A 283 -6.15 -12.73 -14.36
CA GLU A 283 -4.94 -13.54 -14.16
C GLU A 283 -3.69 -12.79 -14.60
N THR A 284 -3.74 -12.08 -15.73
CA THR A 284 -2.63 -11.21 -16.18
C THR A 284 -2.33 -10.09 -15.18
N LEU A 285 -3.37 -9.50 -14.59
CA LEU A 285 -3.22 -8.52 -13.50
C LEU A 285 -2.60 -9.17 -12.26
N LEU A 286 -3.09 -10.36 -11.88
CA LEU A 286 -2.63 -11.08 -10.70
C LEU A 286 -1.16 -11.48 -10.83
N ASP A 287 -0.74 -12.01 -11.97
CA ASP A 287 0.66 -12.34 -12.27
C ASP A 287 1.58 -11.13 -12.11
N SER A 288 1.11 -9.94 -12.51
CA SER A 288 1.87 -8.70 -12.40
C SER A 288 2.06 -8.24 -10.95
N ILE A 289 1.03 -8.39 -10.11
CA ILE A 289 1.04 -7.90 -8.72
C ILE A 289 1.49 -8.95 -7.69
N ARG A 290 1.35 -10.25 -7.97
CA ARG A 290 1.67 -11.37 -7.07
C ARG A 290 3.01 -11.22 -6.32
N PRO A 291 4.13 -10.80 -6.96
CA PRO A 291 5.43 -10.71 -6.27
C PRO A 291 5.49 -9.72 -5.10
N ILE A 292 4.53 -8.79 -5.02
CA ILE A 292 4.50 -7.74 -3.99
C ILE A 292 3.30 -7.83 -3.05
N LEU A 293 2.50 -8.89 -3.18
CA LEU A 293 1.37 -9.13 -2.29
C LEU A 293 1.86 -9.78 -1.00
N ILE A 294 1.49 -9.18 0.14
CA ILE A 294 1.75 -9.78 1.46
C ILE A 294 0.89 -11.03 1.66
N GLN A 295 -0.38 -10.98 1.23
CA GLN A 295 -1.33 -12.09 1.32
C GLN A 295 -2.16 -12.19 0.02
N GLU A 296 -1.76 -13.09 -0.88
CA GLU A 296 -2.41 -13.26 -2.19
C GLU A 296 -3.90 -13.61 -2.08
N GLU A 297 -4.26 -14.59 -1.26
CA GLU A 297 -5.66 -15.03 -1.10
C GLU A 297 -6.56 -13.87 -0.62
N ALA A 298 -6.08 -13.07 0.33
CA ALA A 298 -6.81 -11.92 0.84
C ALA A 298 -7.00 -10.81 -0.20
N PHE A 299 -6.00 -10.59 -1.07
CA PHE A 299 -6.13 -9.66 -2.21
C PHE A 299 -7.16 -10.17 -3.21
N VAL A 300 -7.06 -11.43 -3.63
CA VAL A 300 -7.97 -12.05 -4.61
C VAL A 300 -9.42 -12.00 -4.12
N ASP A 301 -9.67 -12.37 -2.86
CA ASP A 301 -11.00 -12.31 -2.26
C ASP A 301 -11.56 -10.89 -2.21
N TYR A 302 -10.73 -9.89 -1.90
CA TYR A 302 -11.16 -8.50 -1.90
C TYR A 302 -11.39 -7.96 -3.32
N ALA A 303 -10.52 -8.30 -4.27
CA ALA A 303 -10.62 -7.93 -5.67
C ALA A 303 -11.92 -8.44 -6.30
N LYS A 304 -12.25 -9.73 -6.11
CA LYS A 304 -13.50 -10.33 -6.61
C LYS A 304 -14.76 -9.68 -6.02
N ARG A 305 -14.75 -9.36 -4.72
CA ARG A 305 -15.86 -8.60 -4.08
C ARG A 305 -16.02 -7.18 -4.58
N LYS A 306 -14.97 -6.63 -5.20
CA LYS A 306 -14.98 -5.32 -5.84
C LYS A 306 -15.07 -5.44 -7.36
N ASP A 307 -15.43 -6.61 -7.89
CA ASP A 307 -15.61 -6.87 -9.31
C ASP A 307 -14.35 -6.52 -10.14
N LEU A 308 -13.17 -6.49 -9.52
CA LEU A 308 -11.92 -6.17 -10.23
C LEU A 308 -11.57 -7.29 -11.22
N ASP A 309 -11.99 -8.52 -10.94
CA ASP A 309 -11.83 -9.67 -11.82
C ASP A 309 -12.69 -9.58 -13.09
N GLU A 310 -13.84 -8.92 -13.02
CA GLU A 310 -14.68 -8.65 -14.19
C GLU A 310 -14.26 -7.38 -14.95
N TYR A 311 -13.73 -6.37 -14.24
CA TYR A 311 -13.47 -5.03 -14.80
C TYR A 311 -12.01 -4.61 -14.68
N VAL A 312 -11.10 -5.43 -15.21
CA VAL A 312 -9.68 -5.08 -15.30
C VAL A 312 -9.48 -3.87 -16.22
N LYS A 313 -8.78 -2.86 -15.70
CA LYS A 313 -8.42 -1.65 -16.46
C LYS A 313 -6.95 -1.70 -16.86
N SER A 314 -6.69 -1.67 -18.15
CA SER A 314 -5.34 -1.52 -18.70
C SER A 314 -4.72 -0.18 -18.31
N GLY A 315 -3.39 -0.15 -18.26
CA GLY A 315 -2.65 1.07 -17.97
C GLY A 315 -1.43 0.85 -17.10
N LYS A 316 -0.78 1.96 -16.76
CA LYS A 316 0.33 1.99 -15.82
C LYS A 316 -0.18 2.34 -14.43
N TYR A 317 0.22 1.58 -13.41
CA TYR A 317 -0.13 1.81 -12.02
C TYR A 317 1.11 1.75 -11.14
N VAL A 318 1.37 2.80 -10.37
CA VAL A 318 2.41 2.83 -9.35
C VAL A 318 1.76 2.48 -8.01
N LEU A 319 2.10 1.31 -7.48
CA LEU A 319 1.72 0.87 -6.14
C LEU A 319 2.86 1.17 -5.17
N LYS A 320 2.50 1.60 -3.96
CA LYS A 320 3.44 1.98 -2.91
C LYS A 320 3.43 0.96 -1.79
N ALA A 321 4.61 0.72 -1.20
CA ALA A 321 4.74 -0.07 0.01
C ALA A 321 3.80 0.48 1.10
N GLY A 322 3.12 -0.41 1.83
CA GLY A 322 2.15 -0.02 2.85
C GLY A 322 0.73 0.19 2.34
N MET A 323 0.50 0.22 1.01
CA MET A 323 -0.85 0.36 0.48
C MET A 323 -1.76 -0.77 0.95
N THR A 324 -2.96 -0.41 1.36
CA THR A 324 -3.96 -1.37 1.81
C THR A 324 -4.63 -2.06 0.63
N ASN A 325 -5.31 -3.19 0.88
CA ASN A 325 -6.14 -3.85 -0.13
C ASN A 325 -7.21 -2.90 -0.71
N GLY A 326 -7.80 -2.02 0.10
CA GLY A 326 -8.78 -1.02 -0.35
C GLY A 326 -8.20 0.04 -1.27
N GLU A 327 -6.99 0.52 -0.96
CA GLU A 327 -6.26 1.49 -1.78
C GLU A 327 -5.82 0.86 -3.10
N ALA A 328 -5.15 -0.29 -3.05
CA ALA A 328 -4.62 -0.98 -4.22
C ALA A 328 -5.74 -1.43 -5.17
N VAL A 329 -6.74 -2.18 -4.66
CA VAL A 329 -7.88 -2.63 -5.48
C VAL A 329 -8.72 -1.45 -5.93
N GLY A 330 -8.89 -0.43 -5.10
CA GLY A 330 -9.60 0.80 -5.47
C GLY A 330 -8.95 1.53 -6.66
N LYS A 331 -7.63 1.72 -6.61
CA LYS A 331 -6.84 2.36 -7.68
C LYS A 331 -6.94 1.57 -8.99
N LEU A 332 -6.78 0.24 -8.93
CA LEU A 332 -6.86 -0.65 -10.09
C LEU A 332 -8.28 -0.69 -10.70
N ARG A 333 -9.31 -0.84 -9.86
CA ARG A 333 -10.72 -0.91 -10.31
C ARG A 333 -11.18 0.39 -10.97
N ARG A 334 -10.82 1.54 -10.38
CA ARG A 334 -11.18 2.85 -10.94
C ARG A 334 -10.41 3.19 -12.22
N GLY A 335 -9.35 2.45 -12.54
CA GLY A 335 -8.45 2.80 -13.63
C GLY A 335 -7.69 4.10 -13.35
N GLU A 336 -7.32 4.34 -12.10
CA GLU A 336 -6.59 5.53 -11.67
C GLU A 336 -5.11 5.39 -12.04
N GLN A 337 -4.84 5.55 -13.33
CA GLN A 337 -3.53 5.37 -13.94
C GLN A 337 -2.52 6.45 -13.55
N ASP A 338 -1.24 6.07 -13.58
CA ASP A 338 -0.10 6.98 -13.45
C ASP A 338 0.45 7.32 -14.84
N GLN A 339 0.82 8.59 -15.05
CA GLN A 339 1.33 9.04 -16.33
C GLN A 339 2.68 8.39 -16.67
N GLN A 340 2.84 8.03 -17.94
CA GLN A 340 4.10 7.62 -18.53
C GLN A 340 4.84 8.85 -19.07
N LYS A 341 6.08 9.02 -18.63
CA LYS A 341 6.99 10.05 -19.11
C LYS A 341 7.63 9.56 -20.40
N LEU A 342 7.29 10.18 -21.51
CA LEU A 342 7.83 9.89 -22.84
C LEU A 342 8.81 10.98 -23.25
N VAL A 343 10.07 10.63 -23.45
CA VAL A 343 11.12 11.59 -23.85
C VAL A 343 11.42 11.42 -25.33
N ILE A 344 11.03 12.41 -26.14
CA ILE A 344 11.39 12.49 -27.55
C ILE A 344 12.67 13.33 -27.65
N LYS A 345 13.73 12.69 -28.17
CA LYS A 345 15.02 13.34 -28.39
C LYS A 345 15.12 13.81 -29.84
N ASN A 346 16.30 14.31 -30.20
CA ASN A 346 16.65 14.54 -31.60
C ASN A 346 16.87 13.18 -32.30
N TYR A 347 16.00 12.86 -33.25
CA TYR A 347 16.11 11.69 -34.13
C TYR A 347 16.26 12.15 -35.58
N ARG A 348 17.04 11.40 -36.39
CA ARG A 348 17.26 11.70 -37.81
C ARG A 348 16.08 11.24 -38.67
N THR A 349 15.48 10.12 -38.31
CA THR A 349 14.40 9.50 -39.09
C THR A 349 13.18 9.18 -38.23
N VAL A 350 12.04 8.98 -38.89
CA VAL A 350 10.83 8.49 -38.24
C VAL A 350 10.99 7.06 -37.73
N TYR A 351 11.89 6.26 -38.30
CA TYR A 351 12.22 4.91 -37.84
C TYR A 351 12.94 4.94 -36.49
N GLU A 352 13.91 5.85 -36.33
CA GLU A 352 14.59 6.05 -35.04
C GLU A 352 13.61 6.55 -33.96
N LEU A 353 12.71 7.46 -34.33
CA LEU A 353 11.63 7.92 -33.45
C LEU A 353 10.73 6.75 -33.02
N ALA A 354 10.23 5.97 -33.98
CA ALA A 354 9.37 4.83 -33.72
C ALA A 354 10.07 3.76 -32.86
N GLY A 355 11.36 3.48 -33.14
CA GLY A 355 12.17 2.58 -32.34
C GLY A 355 12.41 3.08 -30.91
N ALA A 356 12.53 4.40 -30.72
CA ALA A 356 12.69 4.97 -29.40
C ALA A 356 11.38 5.00 -28.60
N VAL A 357 10.25 5.28 -29.24
CA VAL A 357 8.93 5.32 -28.59
C VAL A 357 8.41 3.91 -28.32
N GLY A 358 8.68 2.97 -29.23
CA GLY A 358 8.33 1.55 -29.08
C GLY A 358 8.90 0.98 -27.79
N GLY A 359 8.02 0.40 -26.97
CA GLY A 359 8.37 -0.13 -25.64
C GLY A 359 8.43 0.90 -24.50
N GLN A 360 8.32 2.21 -24.76
CA GLN A 360 8.03 3.19 -23.72
C GLN A 360 6.53 3.31 -23.43
N ILE A 361 5.70 3.01 -24.43
CA ILE A 361 4.26 2.82 -24.34
C ILE A 361 3.92 1.38 -24.74
N GLU A 362 2.66 0.98 -24.60
CA GLU A 362 2.22 -0.39 -24.89
C GLU A 362 2.54 -0.83 -26.33
N ALA A 363 2.42 0.09 -27.29
CA ALA A 363 2.69 -0.18 -28.70
C ALA A 363 4.16 -0.46 -28.98
N ASP A 364 4.40 -1.39 -29.91
CA ASP A 364 5.73 -1.65 -30.45
C ASP A 364 6.16 -0.62 -31.51
N SER A 365 7.41 -0.70 -31.94
CA SER A 365 7.97 0.23 -32.92
C SER A 365 7.35 0.11 -34.31
N ALA A 366 6.87 -1.07 -34.70
CA ALA A 366 6.23 -1.28 -36.00
C ALA A 366 4.85 -0.63 -36.04
N GLN A 367 4.06 -0.79 -34.98
CA GLN A 367 2.75 -0.14 -34.81
C GLN A 367 2.88 1.39 -34.78
N ILE A 368 3.90 1.92 -34.11
CA ILE A 368 4.14 3.37 -34.07
C ILE A 368 4.55 3.90 -35.44
N LEU A 369 5.45 3.21 -36.14
CA LEU A 369 5.84 3.59 -37.49
C LEU A 369 4.65 3.57 -38.45
N GLU A 370 3.84 2.52 -38.42
CA GLU A 370 2.64 2.40 -39.24
C GLU A 370 1.66 3.56 -38.97
N ALA A 371 1.43 3.89 -37.70
CA ALA A 371 0.61 5.04 -37.34
C ALA A 371 1.18 6.36 -37.87
N ILE A 372 2.48 6.61 -37.72
CA ILE A 372 3.11 7.84 -38.25
C ILE A 372 2.91 7.98 -39.77
N LEU A 373 3.05 6.87 -40.51
CA LEU A 373 2.99 6.87 -41.97
C LEU A 373 1.57 6.97 -42.52
N ASN A 374 0.57 6.49 -41.78
CA ASN A 374 -0.82 6.40 -42.23
C ASN A 374 -1.77 7.41 -41.55
N TYR A 375 -1.28 8.22 -40.61
CA TYR A 375 -2.11 9.21 -39.93
C TYR A 375 -2.56 10.32 -40.87
N GLU A 376 -3.86 10.66 -40.82
CA GLU A 376 -4.44 11.74 -41.62
C GLU A 376 -4.22 13.11 -40.94
N PHE A 377 -3.17 13.82 -41.35
CA PHE A 377 -2.89 15.18 -40.90
C PHE A 377 -3.75 16.20 -41.65
N LYS A 378 -4.19 17.28 -41.00
CA LYS A 378 -4.90 18.37 -41.72
C LYS A 378 -3.96 19.18 -42.60
N GLU A 379 -2.72 19.38 -42.15
CA GLU A 379 -1.65 19.87 -43.00
C GLU A 379 -0.91 18.68 -43.62
N GLU A 380 -1.04 18.50 -44.93
CA GLU A 380 -0.38 17.41 -45.64
C GLU A 380 1.15 17.53 -45.53
N PRO A 381 1.86 16.51 -45.02
CA PRO A 381 3.31 16.51 -45.06
C PRO A 381 3.77 16.48 -46.51
N LYS A 382 4.82 17.25 -46.81
CA LYS A 382 5.37 17.36 -48.17
C LYS A 382 5.80 16.01 -48.76
N ASP A 383 6.35 15.15 -47.92
CA ASP A 383 6.75 13.78 -48.24
C ASP A 383 6.79 12.93 -46.95
N LYS A 384 7.15 11.64 -47.07
CA LYS A 384 7.24 10.71 -45.92
C LYS A 384 8.20 11.19 -44.82
N GLU A 385 9.24 11.92 -45.18
CA GLU A 385 10.21 12.48 -44.24
C GLU A 385 9.79 13.86 -43.73
N GLY A 386 8.87 14.54 -44.42
CA GLY A 386 8.27 15.82 -44.03
C GLY A 386 7.39 15.72 -42.80
N VAL A 387 6.87 14.53 -42.48
CA VAL A 387 6.06 14.27 -41.27
C VAL A 387 6.82 14.58 -39.98
N LYS A 388 8.16 14.58 -40.02
CA LYS A 388 9.05 14.98 -38.92
C LYS A 388 8.71 16.35 -38.33
N GLN A 389 8.09 17.25 -39.10
CA GLN A 389 7.68 18.56 -38.60
C GLN A 389 6.70 18.51 -37.43
N PHE A 390 5.92 17.43 -37.32
CA PHE A 390 4.88 17.30 -36.30
C PHE A 390 5.41 16.73 -34.97
N PHE A 391 6.68 16.32 -34.91
CA PHE A 391 7.28 15.67 -33.74
C PHE A 391 8.37 16.56 -33.16
N ILE A 392 8.01 17.37 -32.17
CA ILE A 392 8.95 18.28 -31.52
C ILE A 392 9.68 17.51 -30.39
N PRO A 393 11.02 17.49 -30.34
CA PRO A 393 11.74 16.94 -29.20
C PRO A 393 11.37 17.64 -27.89
N ASN A 394 10.78 16.89 -26.97
CA ASN A 394 10.41 17.33 -25.63
C ASN A 394 10.14 16.13 -24.71
N THR A 395 9.87 16.40 -23.44
CA THR A 395 9.24 15.46 -22.53
C THR A 395 7.73 15.61 -22.59
N TYR A 396 7.03 14.51 -22.90
CA TYR A 396 5.59 14.42 -22.95
C TYR A 396 5.08 13.48 -21.85
N PHE A 397 3.87 13.76 -21.37
CA PHE A 397 3.16 12.86 -20.47
C PHE A 397 1.97 12.25 -21.21
N VAL A 398 1.94 10.92 -21.23
CA VAL A 398 0.93 10.09 -21.92
C VAL A 398 0.45 8.98 -20.99
N TRP A 399 -0.69 8.36 -21.30
CA TRP A 399 -1.04 7.08 -20.69
C TRP A 399 -0.19 5.98 -21.33
N TRP A 400 0.27 5.00 -20.56
CA TRP A 400 1.11 3.93 -21.12
C TRP A 400 0.39 3.14 -22.21
N ASN A 401 -0.92 2.90 -22.06
CA ASN A 401 -1.76 2.22 -23.04
C ASN A 401 -2.34 3.17 -24.11
N THR A 402 -1.69 4.32 -24.36
CA THR A 402 -2.09 5.23 -25.45
C THR A 402 -1.92 4.51 -26.79
N SER A 403 -2.95 4.52 -27.64
CA SER A 403 -2.89 3.87 -28.94
C SER A 403 -1.86 4.56 -29.86
N PRO A 404 -1.30 3.86 -30.87
CA PRO A 404 -0.39 4.47 -31.84
C PRO A 404 -0.95 5.73 -32.51
N ASN A 405 -2.24 5.72 -32.90
CA ASN A 405 -2.89 6.86 -33.52
C ASN A 405 -3.11 8.02 -32.53
N ASP A 406 -3.48 7.72 -31.28
CA ASP A 406 -3.61 8.76 -30.24
C ASP A 406 -2.26 9.39 -29.91
N PHE A 407 -1.17 8.61 -29.96
CA PHE A 407 0.19 9.14 -29.82
C PHE A 407 0.49 10.15 -30.94
N VAL A 408 0.29 9.77 -32.21
CA VAL A 408 0.54 10.67 -33.35
C VAL A 408 -0.37 11.90 -33.27
N GLY A 409 -1.66 11.71 -32.97
CA GLY A 409 -2.62 12.80 -32.79
C GLY A 409 -2.25 13.75 -31.65
N LYS A 410 -1.70 13.23 -30.54
CA LYS A 410 -1.15 14.06 -29.47
C LYS A 410 0.04 14.87 -29.96
N MET A 411 1.02 14.27 -30.64
CA MET A 411 2.20 14.99 -31.14
C MET A 411 1.78 16.10 -32.11
N TYR A 412 0.84 15.78 -33.00
CA TYR A 412 0.26 16.75 -33.92
C TYR A 412 -0.48 17.88 -33.21
N GLY A 413 -1.26 17.58 -32.17
CA GLY A 413 -1.90 18.59 -31.33
C GLY A 413 -0.89 19.50 -30.61
N GLU A 414 0.24 18.95 -30.15
CA GLU A 414 1.33 19.74 -29.57
C GLU A 414 2.03 20.62 -30.61
N TYR A 415 2.21 20.14 -31.84
CA TYR A 415 2.66 20.95 -32.97
C TYR A 415 1.72 22.13 -33.25
N GLN A 416 0.40 21.88 -33.26
CA GLN A 416 -0.59 22.93 -33.50
C GLN A 416 -0.57 24.01 -32.40
N LYS A 417 -0.42 23.60 -31.14
CA LYS A 417 -0.26 24.54 -30.01
C LYS A 417 1.05 25.30 -30.08
N PHE A 418 2.12 24.65 -30.55
CA PHE A 418 3.42 25.29 -30.72
C PHE A 418 3.33 26.43 -31.74
N TRP A 419 2.66 26.22 -32.88
CA TRP A 419 2.45 27.23 -33.91
C TRP A 419 1.31 28.20 -33.59
N THR A 420 1.60 29.17 -32.73
CA THR A 420 0.72 30.30 -32.44
C THR A 420 0.65 31.29 -33.61
N GLU A 421 -0.32 32.19 -33.58
CA GLU A 421 -0.47 33.22 -34.62
C GLU A 421 0.76 34.16 -34.69
N GLU A 422 1.42 34.41 -33.55
CA GLU A 422 2.66 35.19 -33.49
C GLU A 422 3.80 34.48 -34.21
N ARG A 423 3.98 33.17 -33.97
CA ARG A 423 5.02 32.39 -34.67
C ARG A 423 4.74 32.28 -36.17
N LYS A 424 3.47 32.11 -36.56
CA LYS A 424 3.08 32.11 -37.97
C LYS A 424 3.33 33.46 -38.62
N ALA A 425 3.07 34.56 -37.93
CA ALA A 425 3.37 35.91 -38.40
C ALA A 425 4.87 36.14 -38.56
N ALA A 426 5.70 35.71 -37.58
CA ALA A 426 7.15 35.79 -37.66
C ALA A 426 7.72 34.96 -38.82
N ALA A 427 7.21 33.73 -39.04
CA ALA A 427 7.58 32.92 -40.20
C ALA A 427 7.26 33.65 -41.52
N LYS A 428 6.06 34.22 -41.63
CA LYS A 428 5.63 35.00 -42.79
C LYS A 428 6.49 36.24 -43.03
N GLU A 429 6.90 36.95 -41.97
CA GLU A 429 7.80 38.10 -42.06
C GLU A 429 9.21 37.69 -42.56
N ALA A 430 9.68 36.52 -42.12
CA ALA A 430 10.91 35.91 -42.65
C ALA A 430 10.76 35.37 -44.09
N GLY A 431 9.55 35.42 -44.67
CA GLY A 431 9.26 34.90 -46.01
C GLY A 431 9.25 33.37 -46.08
N LEU A 432 8.99 32.69 -44.97
CA LEU A 432 9.00 31.24 -44.85
C LEU A 432 7.62 30.72 -44.42
N THR A 433 7.29 29.51 -44.88
CA THR A 433 6.20 28.72 -44.31
C THR A 433 6.64 28.06 -43.00
N PRO A 434 5.69 27.65 -42.12
CA PRO A 434 6.02 26.88 -40.92
C PRO A 434 6.87 25.63 -41.20
N TYR A 435 6.58 24.92 -42.29
CA TYR A 435 7.36 23.77 -42.75
C TYR A 435 8.82 24.15 -43.08
N GLU A 436 9.02 25.25 -43.81
CA GLU A 436 10.35 25.72 -44.18
C GLU A 436 11.16 26.21 -42.97
N VAL A 437 10.48 26.81 -41.99
CA VAL A 437 11.10 27.16 -40.70
C VAL A 437 11.60 25.92 -39.98
N VAL A 438 10.77 24.88 -39.85
CA VAL A 438 11.17 23.60 -39.25
C VAL A 438 12.33 22.97 -40.03
N ASN A 439 12.24 22.97 -41.36
CA ASN A 439 13.28 22.41 -42.21
C ASN A 439 14.62 23.11 -41.99
N LEU A 440 14.63 24.45 -42.00
CA LEU A 440 15.83 25.22 -41.70
C LEU A 440 16.32 25.00 -40.25
N ALA A 441 15.41 24.91 -39.28
CA ALA A 441 15.74 24.64 -37.89
C ALA A 441 16.46 23.30 -37.70
N ALA A 442 16.12 22.28 -38.50
CA ALA A 442 16.83 21.00 -38.48
C ALA A 442 18.30 21.15 -38.89
N LEU A 443 18.63 22.03 -39.86
CA LEU A 443 20.02 22.33 -40.22
C LEU A 443 20.70 23.10 -39.09
N VAL A 444 20.06 24.15 -38.58
CA VAL A 444 20.59 25.00 -37.50
C VAL A 444 20.93 24.17 -36.28
N GLN A 445 20.07 23.21 -35.90
CA GLN A 445 20.31 22.33 -34.76
C GLN A 445 21.50 21.40 -34.96
N MET A 446 21.68 20.88 -36.18
CA MET A 446 22.78 19.96 -36.48
C MET A 446 24.13 20.68 -36.59
N GLU A 447 24.13 21.97 -36.93
CA GLU A 447 25.34 22.82 -36.97
C GLU A 447 25.69 23.41 -35.60
N ALA A 448 24.69 23.88 -34.84
CA ALA A 448 24.88 24.57 -33.57
C ALA A 448 24.02 23.93 -32.47
N SER A 449 24.60 22.98 -31.75
CA SER A 449 23.96 22.33 -30.60
C SER A 449 24.34 22.93 -29.24
N VAL A 450 25.31 23.86 -29.20
CA VAL A 450 25.92 24.33 -27.94
C VAL A 450 25.12 25.41 -27.20
N SER A 451 24.49 26.35 -27.90
CA SER A 451 23.68 27.40 -27.27
C SER A 451 22.64 27.99 -28.23
N ALA A 452 21.58 28.58 -27.67
CA ALA A 452 20.52 29.24 -28.44
C ALA A 452 21.03 30.49 -29.17
N GLU A 453 21.98 31.23 -28.58
CA GLU A 453 22.60 32.40 -29.22
C GLU A 453 23.39 32.01 -30.47
N GLU A 454 24.09 30.88 -30.42
CA GLU A 454 24.82 30.38 -31.57
C GLU A 454 23.87 29.89 -32.67
N GLN A 455 22.78 29.21 -32.29
CA GLN A 455 21.69 28.85 -33.22
C GLN A 455 21.13 30.09 -33.94
N LYS A 456 20.89 31.19 -33.23
CA LYS A 456 20.39 32.44 -33.82
C LYS A 456 21.32 33.03 -34.88
N LYS A 457 22.64 32.94 -34.69
CA LYS A 457 23.63 33.42 -35.68
C LYS A 457 23.72 32.49 -36.88
N VAL A 458 23.75 31.19 -36.66
CA VAL A 458 23.73 30.19 -37.74
C VAL A 458 22.46 30.32 -38.57
N ALA A 459 21.30 30.44 -37.92
CA ALA A 459 20.01 30.69 -38.58
C ALA A 459 20.05 31.94 -39.46
N ARG A 460 20.53 33.07 -38.94
CA ARG A 460 20.69 34.30 -39.73
C ARG A 460 21.62 34.09 -40.93
N ALA A 461 22.74 33.40 -40.76
CA ALA A 461 23.69 33.15 -41.84
C ALA A 461 23.06 32.36 -43.00
N TYR A 462 22.27 31.32 -42.68
CA TYR A 462 21.53 30.57 -43.70
C TYR A 462 20.43 31.40 -44.36
N LEU A 463 19.67 32.20 -43.60
CA LEU A 463 18.67 33.11 -44.18
C LEU A 463 19.32 34.11 -45.14
N ASN A 464 20.50 34.63 -44.81
CA ASN A 464 21.27 35.51 -45.69
C ASN A 464 21.72 34.79 -46.98
N ARG A 465 22.13 33.51 -46.89
CA ARG A 465 22.44 32.68 -48.08
C ARG A 465 21.21 32.48 -48.96
N LEU A 466 20.06 32.12 -48.38
CA LEU A 466 18.80 31.93 -49.10
C LEU A 466 18.39 33.20 -49.84
N LYS A 467 18.43 34.35 -49.15
CA LYS A 467 18.10 35.66 -49.74
C LYS A 467 19.01 36.02 -50.93
N LYS A 468 20.27 35.59 -50.92
CA LYS A 468 21.24 35.80 -52.01
C LYS A 468 21.21 34.71 -53.09
N GLY A 469 20.34 33.69 -52.97
CA GLY A 469 20.30 32.56 -53.90
C GLY A 469 21.56 31.70 -53.90
N MET A 470 22.30 31.71 -52.78
CA MET A 470 23.47 30.87 -52.53
C MET A 470 23.02 29.46 -52.14
N LYS A 471 23.89 28.48 -52.41
CA LYS A 471 23.74 27.13 -51.85
C LYS A 471 23.97 27.18 -50.33
N LEU A 472 23.31 26.29 -49.58
CA LEU A 472 23.48 26.26 -48.12
C LEU A 472 24.74 25.54 -47.70
N GLU A 473 25.24 24.57 -48.49
CA GLU A 473 26.54 23.90 -48.28
C GLU A 473 26.72 23.42 -46.83
N ALA A 474 25.69 22.74 -46.30
CA ALA A 474 25.67 22.22 -44.95
C ALA A 474 26.05 20.74 -44.95
N ASP A 475 27.15 20.38 -44.31
CA ASP A 475 27.67 19.02 -44.17
C ASP A 475 26.59 18.01 -43.69
N PRO A 476 25.78 18.32 -42.65
CA PRO A 476 24.74 17.40 -42.18
C PRO A 476 23.73 16.98 -43.26
N THR A 477 23.47 17.84 -44.25
CA THR A 477 22.49 17.57 -45.30
C THR A 477 23.00 16.56 -46.33
N ALA A 478 24.30 16.63 -46.66
CA ALA A 478 24.95 15.67 -47.53
C ALA A 478 25.11 14.30 -46.84
N VAL A 479 25.50 14.31 -45.56
CA VAL A 479 25.59 13.08 -44.76
C VAL A 479 24.23 12.41 -44.64
N TYR A 480 23.16 13.18 -44.40
CA TYR A 480 21.80 12.66 -44.31
C TYR A 480 21.37 12.00 -45.62
N GLY A 481 21.55 12.70 -46.75
CA GLY A 481 21.22 12.18 -48.08
C GLY A 481 21.96 10.88 -48.41
N TYR A 482 23.24 10.77 -48.07
CA TYR A 482 24.03 9.54 -48.23
C TYR A 482 23.52 8.41 -47.30
N SER A 483 23.20 8.74 -46.05
CA SER A 483 22.79 7.77 -45.02
C SER A 483 21.43 7.13 -45.30
N ILE A 484 20.55 7.78 -46.05
CA ILE A 484 19.26 7.18 -46.46
C ILE A 484 19.48 5.87 -47.24
N ASP A 485 20.45 5.85 -48.16
CA ASP A 485 20.70 4.69 -49.03
C ASP A 485 21.77 3.73 -48.49
N HIS A 486 22.63 4.20 -47.57
CA HIS A 486 23.77 3.43 -47.04
C HIS A 486 23.63 3.07 -45.55
N GLY A 487 22.53 3.47 -44.91
CA GLY A 487 22.28 3.31 -43.49
C GLY A 487 22.90 4.43 -42.62
N PHE A 488 22.32 4.62 -41.44
CA PHE A 488 22.64 5.72 -40.51
C PHE A 488 23.82 5.43 -39.57
N SER A 489 24.90 4.84 -40.09
CA SER A 489 26.12 4.62 -39.32
C SER A 489 26.75 5.96 -38.88
N PRO A 490 27.35 6.05 -37.68
CA PRO A 490 28.00 7.29 -37.23
C PRO A 490 29.08 7.77 -38.20
N VAL A 491 28.91 8.97 -38.75
CA VAL A 491 29.91 9.63 -39.60
C VAL A 491 30.67 10.64 -38.74
N TYR A 492 31.89 10.29 -38.35
CA TYR A 492 32.76 11.17 -37.57
C TYR A 492 33.49 12.21 -38.43
N ARG A 493 33.65 11.91 -39.73
CA ARG A 493 34.36 12.78 -40.68
C ARG A 493 33.65 12.81 -42.03
N VAL A 494 33.33 14.03 -42.49
CA VAL A 494 32.70 14.25 -43.79
C VAL A 494 33.77 14.30 -44.88
N TYR A 495 33.79 13.28 -45.74
CA TYR A 495 34.63 13.20 -46.93
C TYR A 495 33.96 13.73 -48.20
N ASN A 496 34.78 13.96 -49.23
CA ASN A 496 34.34 14.41 -50.56
C ASN A 496 33.23 13.56 -51.20
N TYR A 497 33.20 12.24 -50.94
CA TYR A 497 32.15 11.38 -51.50
C TYR A 497 30.77 11.64 -50.89
N HIS A 498 30.69 12.10 -49.63
CA HIS A 498 29.41 12.50 -49.03
C HIS A 498 28.88 13.77 -49.68
N ILE A 499 29.70 14.84 -49.73
CA ILE A 499 29.26 16.14 -50.27
C ILE A 499 29.00 16.13 -51.78
N ARG A 500 29.48 15.10 -52.49
CA ARG A 500 29.20 14.87 -53.92
C ARG A 500 28.11 13.85 -54.18
N TYR A 501 27.53 13.24 -53.13
CA TYR A 501 26.46 12.26 -53.29
C TYR A 501 25.19 12.96 -53.81
N ASP A 502 24.67 12.49 -54.94
CA ASP A 502 23.47 13.09 -55.54
C ASP A 502 22.23 12.68 -54.74
N SER A 503 21.57 13.67 -54.16
CA SER A 503 20.46 13.46 -53.24
C SER A 503 19.68 14.77 -53.09
N PRO A 504 18.34 14.75 -53.00
CA PRO A 504 17.53 15.96 -52.91
C PRO A 504 17.68 16.68 -51.55
N TRP A 505 18.36 16.06 -50.57
CA TRP A 505 18.79 16.73 -49.34
C TRP A 505 20.14 17.44 -49.48
N ASN A 506 21.00 17.06 -50.43
CA ASN A 506 22.37 17.57 -50.48
C ASN A 506 22.42 19.05 -50.92
N THR A 507 22.66 19.94 -49.96
CA THR A 507 22.72 21.40 -50.19
C THR A 507 24.04 21.90 -50.80
N TYR A 508 25.01 21.02 -51.06
CA TYR A 508 26.17 21.34 -51.92
C TYR A 508 25.83 21.25 -53.41
N LEU A 509 24.83 20.45 -53.77
CA LEU A 509 24.42 20.23 -55.15
C LEU A 509 23.17 21.06 -55.49
N ASN A 510 22.22 21.13 -54.56
CA ASN A 510 20.93 21.79 -54.73
C ASN A 510 20.88 23.17 -54.04
N LYS A 511 20.22 24.15 -54.69
CA LYS A 511 19.95 25.46 -54.08
C LYS A 511 18.65 25.41 -53.26
N GLY A 512 18.56 26.28 -52.25
CA GLY A 512 17.40 26.34 -51.35
C GLY A 512 17.51 25.39 -50.16
N LEU A 513 16.39 25.17 -49.49
CA LEU A 513 16.28 24.21 -48.38
C LEU A 513 16.32 22.76 -48.93
N PRO A 514 16.80 21.79 -48.13
CA PRO A 514 16.74 20.39 -48.54
C PRO A 514 15.30 19.91 -48.69
N ALA A 515 15.10 18.77 -49.35
CA ALA A 515 13.77 18.22 -49.65
C ALA A 515 12.81 18.24 -48.45
N SER A 516 13.30 17.78 -47.29
CA SER A 516 12.61 17.72 -46.00
C SER A 516 13.60 17.82 -44.83
N PRO A 517 13.12 18.02 -43.58
CA PRO A 517 14.00 18.13 -42.41
C PRO A 517 14.94 16.92 -42.29
N ILE A 518 16.19 17.13 -41.89
CA ILE A 518 17.20 16.07 -41.73
C ILE A 518 17.22 15.46 -40.32
N CYS A 519 16.41 16.01 -39.41
CA CYS A 519 16.21 15.53 -38.07
C CYS A 519 14.91 16.11 -37.47
N LEU A 520 14.61 15.77 -36.20
CA LEU A 520 13.58 16.41 -35.39
C LEU A 520 14.17 17.65 -34.70
N PRO A 521 13.85 18.88 -35.15
CA PRO A 521 14.34 20.09 -34.51
C PRO A 521 13.58 20.38 -33.21
N ASN A 522 14.32 20.69 -32.15
CA ASN A 522 13.80 21.15 -30.89
C ASN A 522 13.24 22.57 -31.01
N ALA A 523 12.49 22.99 -29.99
CA ALA A 523 11.87 24.31 -29.96
C ALA A 523 12.92 25.44 -30.09
N SER A 524 14.09 25.34 -29.45
CA SER A 524 15.08 26.42 -29.47
C SER A 524 15.63 26.69 -30.88
N ALA A 525 15.84 25.64 -31.68
CA ALA A 525 16.28 25.78 -33.06
C ALA A 525 15.20 26.42 -33.94
N VAL A 526 13.92 26.09 -33.69
CA VAL A 526 12.79 26.73 -34.39
C VAL A 526 12.70 28.21 -34.02
N GLU A 527 12.79 28.55 -32.72
CA GLU A 527 12.82 29.94 -32.26
C GLU A 527 14.01 30.72 -32.84
N ALA A 528 15.17 30.07 -33.01
CA ALA A 528 16.34 30.72 -33.60
C ALA A 528 16.13 31.13 -35.07
N VAL A 529 15.26 30.42 -35.81
CA VAL A 529 14.88 30.79 -37.17
C VAL A 529 13.80 31.86 -37.20
N LEU A 530 12.86 31.84 -36.25
CA LEU A 530 11.80 32.85 -36.13
C LEU A 530 12.33 34.20 -35.64
N ASP A 531 13.32 34.18 -34.73
CA ASP A 531 14.00 35.36 -34.20
C ASP A 531 15.54 35.22 -34.34
N PRO A 532 16.08 35.35 -35.57
CA PRO A 532 17.50 35.17 -35.83
C PRO A 532 18.31 36.41 -35.44
N ALA A 533 19.57 36.22 -35.07
CA ALA A 533 20.50 37.29 -34.70
C ALA A 533 20.62 38.35 -35.81
N SER A 534 20.91 39.60 -35.46
CA SER A 534 21.06 40.66 -36.47
C SER A 534 22.50 40.75 -36.98
N HIS A 535 22.76 40.19 -38.17
CA HIS A 535 24.02 40.36 -38.92
C HIS A 535 23.83 40.00 -40.40
N ASP A 536 24.80 40.37 -41.24
CA ASP A 536 24.79 40.14 -42.69
C ASP A 536 25.71 38.98 -43.15
N TYR A 537 26.45 38.36 -42.21
CA TYR A 537 27.36 37.23 -42.48
C TYR A 537 26.71 36.11 -43.30
N VAL A 538 27.48 35.57 -44.25
CA VAL A 538 27.08 34.44 -45.10
C VAL A 538 28.04 33.26 -45.02
N TYR A 539 29.21 33.41 -44.41
CA TYR A 539 30.13 32.31 -44.18
C TYR A 539 30.31 32.08 -42.68
N PHE A 540 30.34 30.81 -42.29
CA PHE A 540 30.71 30.41 -40.95
C PHE A 540 31.40 29.06 -40.94
N CYS A 541 32.25 28.81 -39.95
CA CYS A 541 32.88 27.52 -39.72
C CYS A 541 33.21 27.37 -38.22
N ALA A 542 33.26 26.13 -37.74
CA ALA A 542 33.57 25.83 -36.34
C ALA A 542 34.94 26.41 -35.92
N LYS A 543 35.04 26.86 -34.67
CA LYS A 543 36.29 27.35 -34.08
C LYS A 543 37.21 26.18 -33.69
N ALA A 544 38.52 26.43 -33.79
CA ALA A 544 39.57 25.48 -33.45
C ALA A 544 39.94 25.51 -31.94
N ASP A 545 38.94 25.60 -31.05
CA ASP A 545 39.11 25.83 -29.61
C ASP A 545 38.25 24.90 -28.73
N ASP A 546 37.59 23.91 -29.33
CA ASP A 546 36.68 22.97 -28.63
C ASP A 546 35.42 23.62 -28.01
N SER A 547 35.17 24.90 -28.29
CA SER A 547 33.99 25.60 -27.76
C SER A 547 32.66 25.15 -28.39
N GLY A 548 32.73 24.51 -29.56
CA GLY A 548 31.58 24.20 -30.40
C GLY A 548 30.86 25.44 -30.98
N THR A 549 31.50 26.61 -30.94
CA THR A 549 31.02 27.85 -31.57
C THR A 549 31.70 28.08 -32.93
N HIS A 550 31.25 29.10 -33.68
CA HIS A 550 31.69 29.38 -35.04
C HIS A 550 32.32 30.77 -35.19
N HIS A 551 33.23 30.89 -36.16
CA HIS A 551 33.60 32.18 -36.74
C HIS A 551 32.58 32.55 -37.81
N PHE A 552 32.17 33.82 -37.89
CA PHE A 552 31.25 34.34 -38.90
C PHE A 552 31.93 35.45 -39.72
N THR A 553 31.76 35.45 -41.05
CA THR A 553 32.36 36.45 -41.95
C THR A 553 31.57 36.60 -43.26
N ASN A 554 31.80 37.72 -43.95
CA ASN A 554 31.37 37.94 -45.34
C ASN A 554 32.50 37.72 -46.36
N SER A 555 33.74 37.52 -45.90
CA SER A 555 34.91 37.33 -46.75
C SER A 555 35.18 35.84 -46.97
N TYR A 556 35.08 35.39 -48.22
CA TYR A 556 35.42 34.00 -48.57
C TYR A 556 36.89 33.67 -48.24
N ALA A 557 37.82 34.62 -48.45
CA ALA A 557 39.22 34.43 -48.12
C ALA A 557 39.46 34.28 -46.59
N GLU A 558 38.68 34.97 -45.76
CA GLU A 558 38.73 34.79 -44.31
C GLU A 558 38.11 33.45 -43.88
N HIS A 559 36.98 33.07 -44.48
CA HIS A 559 36.36 31.78 -44.26
C HIS A 559 37.31 30.62 -44.56
N GLU A 560 38.02 30.63 -45.69
CA GLU A 560 39.00 29.60 -46.04
C GLU A 560 40.17 29.52 -45.04
N ARG A 561 40.63 30.65 -44.51
CA ARG A 561 41.65 30.66 -43.44
C ARG A 561 41.13 30.02 -42.16
N ASN A 562 39.92 30.39 -41.73
CA ASN A 562 39.29 29.83 -40.52
C ASN A 562 39.01 28.33 -40.69
N ALA A 563 38.52 27.91 -41.85
CA ALA A 563 38.28 26.50 -42.17
C ALA A 563 39.59 25.70 -42.24
N ALA A 564 40.67 26.26 -42.78
CA ALA A 564 41.99 25.63 -42.77
C ALA A 564 42.53 25.46 -41.34
N ALA A 565 42.34 26.45 -40.47
CA ALA A 565 42.71 26.36 -39.05
C ALA A 565 41.93 25.24 -38.34
N TYR A 566 40.61 25.14 -38.57
CA TYR A 566 39.79 24.07 -38.03
C TYR A 566 40.20 22.69 -38.54
N ARG A 567 40.45 22.54 -39.85
CA ARG A 567 40.95 21.28 -40.44
C ARG A 567 42.31 20.86 -39.85
N LYS A 568 43.23 21.81 -39.64
CA LYS A 568 44.52 21.55 -39.01
C LYS A 568 44.35 21.08 -37.56
N TRP A 569 43.43 21.71 -36.83
CA TRP A 569 43.09 21.32 -35.46
C TRP A 569 42.46 19.92 -35.40
N LEU A 570 41.50 19.60 -36.28
CA LEU A 570 40.92 18.26 -36.38
C LEU A 570 42.00 17.20 -36.64
N ASN A 571 42.85 17.40 -37.66
CA ASN A 571 43.94 16.45 -37.97
C ASN A 571 44.94 16.29 -36.82
N SER A 572 45.06 17.25 -35.91
CA SER A 572 45.92 17.13 -34.72
C SER A 572 45.33 16.24 -33.62
N ARG A 573 44.02 15.95 -33.69
CA ARG A 573 43.29 15.15 -32.71
C ARG A 573 43.07 13.69 -33.15
N GLY A 574 43.43 13.33 -34.39
CA GLY A 574 43.18 12.02 -34.99
C GLY A 574 42.10 12.10 -36.06
#